data_AF-N8P0J2-F1
#
_entry.id   AF-N8P0J2-F1
#
_cell.length_a   1.000
_cell.length_b   1.000
_cell.length_c   1.000
_cell.angle_alpha   90.00
_cell.angle_beta   90.00
_cell.angle_gamma   90.00
#
_symmetry.space_group_name_H-M   'P 1'
#
loop_
_entity.id
_entity.type
_entity.pdbx_description
1 polymer ?
#
loop_
_entity_poly.entity_id
_entity_poly.type
_entity_poly.pdbx_seq_one_letter_code
_entity_poly.pdbx_strand_id
1 'polypeptide(L)'
;MTHYAAIPQTQALQQTQFFPFTLDTQAHYFLSQSVRNASRIENGKLLVRDKRAPKCLDQDYRAFLNFLSWLNHYRVALHGFQLNPYWNAMLDSAGFSHYGNLSYSLANAENIHEKFKFKFVKRRIALENSTFIAPITEQIKIQKAVFKRCVDKHKQLNCLFLELPCIFINPLQFHDEVKLPKITRDWLKRLHKSDELTSKLYDVQWRIVKSLNGIYVIHAMIYVIGDEAQYSDFILQEWKGTCLAEGYELMQGSPYQVLEKYCYFADSDTRSFWRLQIELCNEPFKIYRYASEHISYLWQTYTGNIPVKGK
;
A
#
# COMPACT_ATOMS: atom_id res chain seq x y z
N MET A 1 -4.92 -10.96 -25.06
CA MET A 1 -5.96 -11.40 -24.10
C MET A 1 -5.37 -12.54 -23.29
N THR A 2 -4.90 -12.27 -22.09
CA THR A 2 -4.39 -13.29 -21.16
C THR A 2 -5.55 -13.76 -20.30
N HIS A 3 -5.96 -15.01 -20.51
CA HIS A 3 -6.93 -15.70 -19.67
C HIS A 3 -6.32 -15.89 -18.27
N TYR A 4 -6.77 -15.10 -17.29
CA TYR A 4 -6.50 -15.40 -15.88
C TYR A 4 -7.34 -16.63 -15.50
N ALA A 5 -6.67 -17.76 -15.32
CA ALA A 5 -7.29 -18.95 -14.75
C ALA A 5 -7.78 -18.61 -13.34
N ALA A 6 -9.07 -18.86 -13.07
CA ALA A 6 -9.66 -18.72 -11.74
C ALA A 6 -9.05 -19.80 -10.82
N ILE A 7 -8.08 -19.41 -10.01
CA ILE A 7 -7.54 -20.28 -8.96
C ILE A 7 -8.58 -20.37 -7.84
N PRO A 8 -8.84 -21.56 -7.26
CA PRO A 8 -9.76 -21.74 -6.14
C PRO A 8 -9.39 -20.81 -4.97
N GLN A 9 -10.32 -19.92 -4.60
CA GLN A 9 -10.15 -18.86 -3.58
C GLN A 9 -9.70 -19.36 -2.20
N THR A 10 -9.78 -20.67 -1.93
CA THR A 10 -9.29 -21.32 -0.71
C THR A 10 -7.76 -21.32 -0.60
N GLN A 11 -7.00 -21.31 -1.70
CA GLN A 11 -5.53 -21.23 -1.65
C GLN A 11 -5.03 -19.81 -1.35
N ALA A 12 -5.76 -18.77 -1.77
CA ALA A 12 -5.42 -17.38 -1.46
C ALA A 12 -5.56 -17.04 0.04
N LEU A 13 -6.40 -17.80 0.76
CA LEU A 13 -6.63 -17.63 2.20
C LEU A 13 -5.58 -18.33 3.08
N GLN A 14 -4.79 -19.26 2.54
CA GLN A 14 -3.75 -19.99 3.30
C GLN A 14 -2.34 -19.39 3.14
N GLN A 15 -2.14 -18.44 2.22
CA GLN A 15 -0.85 -17.76 2.00
C GLN A 15 -0.72 -16.40 2.72
N THR A 16 -1.57 -16.10 3.69
CA THR A 16 -1.49 -14.87 4.52
C THR A 16 -0.38 -14.94 5.59
N GLN A 17 0.81 -15.48 5.28
CA GLN A 17 1.96 -15.43 6.19
C GLN A 17 2.87 -14.23 5.99
N PHE A 18 2.73 -13.50 4.89
CA PHE A 18 3.34 -12.19 4.74
C PHE A 18 2.32 -11.32 4.00
N PHE A 19 2.00 -10.13 4.53
CA PHE A 19 1.31 -9.10 3.75
C PHE A 19 2.37 -8.09 3.28
N PRO A 20 2.97 -8.23 2.09
CA PRO A 20 3.78 -7.17 1.49
C PRO A 20 2.92 -5.98 1.12
N PHE A 21 3.51 -4.80 1.25
CA PHE A 21 2.79 -3.54 1.26
C PHE A 21 2.40 -3.01 -0.10
N THR A 22 3.22 -3.20 -1.14
CA THR A 22 2.87 -2.73 -2.49
C THR A 22 3.11 -3.74 -3.60
N LEU A 23 4.01 -4.73 -3.44
CA LEU A 23 4.25 -5.73 -4.50
C LEU A 23 3.50 -7.05 -4.37
N ASP A 24 2.73 -7.27 -3.29
CA ASP A 24 1.72 -8.35 -3.29
C ASP A 24 0.46 -7.90 -4.02
N THR A 25 0.55 -7.99 -5.34
CA THR A 25 -0.53 -7.63 -6.26
C THR A 25 -1.83 -8.40 -6.00
N GLN A 26 -1.77 -9.62 -5.46
CA GLN A 26 -2.95 -10.46 -5.24
C GLN A 26 -3.74 -10.04 -4.01
N ALA A 27 -3.05 -9.82 -2.88
CA ALA A 27 -3.69 -9.33 -1.67
C ALA A 27 -4.35 -7.95 -1.91
N HIS A 28 -3.63 -7.03 -2.56
CA HIS A 28 -4.20 -5.71 -2.89
C HIS A 28 -5.37 -5.78 -3.86
N TYR A 29 -5.33 -6.69 -4.83
CA TYR A 29 -6.46 -6.90 -5.72
C TYR A 29 -7.70 -7.35 -4.93
N PHE A 30 -7.56 -8.35 -4.06
CA PHE A 30 -8.66 -8.84 -3.23
C PHE A 30 -9.26 -7.72 -2.36
N LEU A 31 -8.42 -6.96 -1.65
CA LEU A 31 -8.87 -5.86 -0.80
C LEU A 31 -9.50 -4.73 -1.62
N SER A 32 -8.94 -4.37 -2.78
CA SER A 32 -9.50 -3.34 -3.66
C SER A 32 -10.86 -3.75 -4.24
N GLN A 33 -11.02 -5.01 -4.64
CA GLN A 33 -12.32 -5.53 -5.08
C GLN A 33 -13.38 -5.43 -3.99
N SER A 34 -13.03 -5.58 -2.70
CA SER A 34 -14.00 -5.44 -1.61
C SER A 34 -14.63 -4.04 -1.55
N VAL A 35 -13.82 -2.98 -1.64
CA VAL A 35 -14.28 -1.58 -1.63
C VAL A 35 -15.05 -1.29 -2.91
N ARG A 36 -14.58 -1.77 -4.06
CA ARG A 36 -15.25 -1.61 -5.36
C ARG A 36 -16.64 -2.26 -5.34
N ASN A 37 -16.75 -3.48 -4.81
CA ASN A 37 -18.02 -4.20 -4.74
C ASN A 37 -18.99 -3.52 -3.76
N ALA A 38 -18.51 -3.08 -2.60
CA ALA A 38 -19.30 -2.29 -1.66
C ALA A 38 -19.84 -0.99 -2.29
N SER A 39 -19.01 -0.26 -3.02
CA SER A 39 -19.42 0.94 -3.75
C SER A 39 -20.44 0.65 -4.84
N ARG A 40 -20.32 -0.50 -5.53
CA ARG A 40 -21.32 -0.93 -6.51
C ARG A 40 -22.63 -1.36 -5.86
N ILE A 41 -22.62 -1.91 -4.64
CA ILE A 41 -23.84 -2.19 -3.86
C ILE A 41 -24.54 -0.88 -3.51
N GLU A 42 -23.82 0.11 -2.97
CA GLU A 42 -24.38 1.43 -2.64
C GLU A 42 -25.05 2.08 -3.86
N ASN A 43 -24.39 2.03 -5.01
CA ASN A 43 -24.88 2.63 -6.26
C ASN A 43 -25.86 1.75 -7.04
N GLY A 44 -26.28 0.59 -6.51
CA GLY A 44 -27.21 -0.33 -7.17
C GLY A 44 -26.68 -1.01 -8.45
N LYS A 45 -25.37 -0.99 -8.67
CA LYS A 45 -24.68 -1.55 -9.86
C LYS A 45 -24.22 -2.99 -9.69
N LEU A 46 -24.11 -3.48 -8.45
CA LEU A 46 -23.85 -4.90 -8.18
C LEU A 46 -25.17 -5.56 -7.79
N LEU A 47 -25.56 -6.60 -8.51
CA LEU A 47 -26.76 -7.39 -8.22
C LEU A 47 -26.38 -8.64 -7.42
N VAL A 48 -27.35 -9.18 -6.68
CA VAL A 48 -27.15 -10.43 -5.94
C VAL A 48 -27.06 -11.63 -6.89
N ARG A 49 -27.87 -11.64 -7.95
CA ARG A 49 -27.98 -12.73 -8.92
C ARG A 49 -27.29 -12.37 -10.24
N ASP A 50 -26.71 -13.38 -10.88
CA ASP A 50 -26.16 -13.23 -12.22
C ASP A 50 -27.29 -12.98 -13.23
N LYS A 51 -27.15 -11.95 -14.07
CA LYS A 51 -28.15 -11.61 -15.11
C LYS A 51 -28.33 -12.70 -16.15
N ARG A 52 -27.26 -13.43 -16.48
CA ARG A 52 -27.23 -14.51 -17.48
C ARG A 52 -27.61 -15.86 -16.86
N ALA A 53 -27.49 -15.99 -15.54
CA ALA A 53 -27.86 -17.18 -14.79
C ALA A 53 -28.58 -16.81 -13.47
N PRO A 54 -29.88 -16.44 -13.50
CA PRO A 54 -30.58 -15.89 -12.33
C PRO A 54 -30.67 -16.80 -11.10
N LYS A 55 -30.47 -18.11 -11.28
CA LYS A 55 -30.40 -19.10 -10.19
C LYS A 55 -29.06 -19.06 -9.43
N CYS A 56 -28.04 -18.45 -10.02
CA CYS A 56 -26.69 -18.34 -9.48
C CYS A 56 -26.47 -16.96 -8.84
N LEU A 57 -25.60 -16.90 -7.82
CA LEU A 57 -25.11 -15.62 -7.33
C LEU A 57 -24.16 -15.00 -8.35
N ASP A 58 -24.20 -13.68 -8.47
CA ASP A 58 -23.22 -12.93 -9.23
C ASP A 58 -21.81 -13.17 -8.65
N GLN A 59 -20.81 -13.33 -9.50
CA GLN A 59 -19.44 -13.66 -9.09
C GLN A 59 -18.82 -12.60 -8.19
N ASP A 60 -19.04 -11.32 -8.49
CA ASP A 60 -18.52 -10.21 -7.71
C ASP A 60 -19.27 -10.10 -6.37
N TYR A 61 -20.56 -10.40 -6.36
CA TYR A 61 -21.34 -10.46 -5.12
C TYR A 61 -20.90 -11.63 -4.23
N ARG A 62 -20.62 -12.80 -4.81
CA ARG A 62 -20.02 -13.93 -4.08
C ARG A 62 -18.65 -13.56 -3.50
N ALA A 63 -17.82 -12.86 -4.26
CA ALA A 63 -16.54 -12.36 -3.77
C ALA A 63 -16.71 -11.38 -2.59
N PHE A 64 -17.73 -10.51 -2.65
CA PHE A 64 -18.09 -9.64 -1.53
C PHE A 64 -18.50 -10.44 -0.27
N LEU A 65 -19.33 -11.47 -0.40
CA LEU A 65 -19.71 -12.32 0.74
C LEU A 65 -18.52 -13.08 1.34
N ASN A 66 -17.59 -13.57 0.50
CA ASN A 66 -16.33 -14.17 0.97
C ASN A 66 -15.47 -13.15 1.73
N PHE A 67 -15.43 -11.91 1.25
CA PHE A 67 -14.73 -10.84 1.95
C PHE A 67 -15.34 -10.54 3.33
N LEU A 68 -16.66 -10.61 3.53
CA LEU A 68 -17.25 -10.42 4.85
C LEU A 68 -16.75 -11.45 5.88
N SER A 69 -16.56 -12.69 5.45
CA SER A 69 -15.99 -13.74 6.29
C SER A 69 -14.54 -13.43 6.66
N TRP A 70 -13.73 -13.02 5.67
CA TRP A 70 -12.36 -12.55 5.90
C TRP A 70 -12.33 -11.36 6.87
N LEU A 71 -13.15 -10.33 6.63
CA LEU A 71 -13.21 -9.13 7.44
C LEU A 71 -13.59 -9.45 8.89
N ASN A 72 -14.51 -10.39 9.10
CA ASN A 72 -14.87 -10.86 10.44
C ASN A 72 -13.73 -11.61 11.13
N HIS A 73 -12.96 -12.43 10.40
CA HIS A 73 -11.82 -13.16 10.95
C HIS A 73 -10.70 -12.20 11.38
N TYR A 74 -10.41 -11.18 10.59
CA TYR A 74 -9.28 -10.25 10.81
C TYR A 74 -9.66 -8.98 11.58
N ARG A 75 -10.90 -8.85 12.07
CA ARG A 75 -11.40 -7.62 12.73
C ARG A 75 -10.52 -7.10 13.87
N VAL A 76 -9.87 -7.99 14.62
CA VAL A 76 -8.99 -7.61 15.74
C VAL A 76 -7.67 -7.03 15.22
N ALA A 77 -7.10 -7.60 14.16
CA ALA A 77 -5.87 -7.11 13.54
C ALA A 77 -6.04 -5.74 12.87
N LEU A 78 -7.27 -5.38 12.50
CA LEU A 78 -7.61 -4.07 11.95
C LEU A 78 -7.69 -2.97 13.02
N HIS A 79 -7.63 -3.32 14.31
CA HIS A 79 -7.64 -2.33 15.39
C HIS A 79 -6.38 -1.45 15.32
N GLY A 80 -6.55 -0.13 15.48
CA GLY A 80 -5.47 0.85 15.36
C GLY A 80 -5.19 1.33 13.94
N PHE A 81 -5.89 0.80 12.93
CA PHE A 81 -5.83 1.31 11.56
C PHE A 81 -6.96 2.28 11.26
N GLN A 82 -6.67 3.27 10.43
CA GLN A 82 -7.69 4.05 9.74
C GLN A 82 -8.17 3.22 8.53
N LEU A 83 -9.40 2.73 8.60
CA LEU A 83 -9.99 1.90 7.54
C LEU A 83 -10.83 2.73 6.58
N ASN A 84 -10.98 2.20 5.36
CA ASN A 84 -11.91 2.72 4.38
C ASN A 84 -13.34 2.78 4.96
N PRO A 85 -14.10 3.85 4.72
CA PRO A 85 -15.46 4.01 5.24
C PRO A 85 -16.42 2.85 4.92
N TYR A 86 -16.27 2.18 3.77
CA TYR A 86 -17.06 0.98 3.46
C TYR A 86 -16.75 -0.16 4.43
N TRP A 87 -15.48 -0.38 4.78
CA TRP A 87 -15.09 -1.42 5.75
C TRP A 87 -15.59 -1.09 7.15
N ASN A 88 -15.44 0.17 7.59
CA ASN A 88 -16.01 0.61 8.87
C ASN A 88 -17.51 0.38 8.92
N ALA A 89 -18.24 0.80 7.87
CA ALA A 89 -19.67 0.57 7.79
C ALA A 89 -20.04 -0.92 7.79
N MET A 90 -19.18 -1.80 7.26
CA MET A 90 -19.38 -3.24 7.36
C MET A 90 -19.20 -3.75 8.79
N LEU A 91 -18.07 -3.44 9.42
CA LEU A 91 -17.73 -3.83 10.80
C LEU A 91 -18.78 -3.32 11.81
N ASP A 92 -19.29 -2.10 11.61
CA ASP A 92 -20.29 -1.46 12.47
C ASP A 92 -21.70 -2.08 12.34
N SER A 93 -21.90 -3.12 11.51
CA SER A 93 -23.25 -3.67 11.25
C SER A 93 -23.71 -4.57 12.39
N ALA A 94 -24.97 -4.37 12.81
CA ALA A 94 -25.59 -5.24 13.80
C ALA A 94 -25.57 -6.69 13.31
N GLY A 95 -25.09 -7.61 14.16
CA GLY A 95 -24.95 -9.02 13.81
C GLY A 95 -23.80 -9.32 12.85
N PHE A 96 -22.82 -8.43 12.67
CA PHE A 96 -21.66 -8.64 11.79
C PHE A 96 -20.91 -9.95 12.09
N SER A 97 -20.91 -10.41 13.34
CA SER A 97 -20.33 -11.70 13.76
C SER A 97 -20.88 -12.91 12.98
N HIS A 98 -22.15 -12.86 12.53
CA HIS A 98 -22.75 -13.93 11.74
C HIS A 98 -22.09 -14.10 10.37
N TYR A 99 -21.50 -13.04 9.82
CA TYR A 99 -20.88 -13.09 8.50
C TYR A 99 -19.55 -13.85 8.47
N GLY A 100 -19.02 -14.23 9.63
CA GLY A 100 -17.94 -15.23 9.73
C GLY A 100 -18.33 -16.61 9.21
N ASN A 101 -19.62 -16.94 9.19
CA ASN A 101 -20.11 -18.18 8.62
C ASN A 101 -20.51 -17.94 7.15
N LEU A 102 -19.68 -18.43 6.22
CA LEU A 102 -19.94 -18.26 4.79
C LEU A 102 -21.26 -18.92 4.35
N SER A 103 -21.61 -20.07 4.90
CA SER A 103 -22.88 -20.75 4.59
C SER A 103 -24.09 -19.90 4.99
N TYR A 104 -24.01 -19.24 6.14
CA TYR A 104 -25.02 -18.26 6.56
C TYR A 104 -25.10 -17.09 5.58
N SER A 105 -23.95 -16.51 5.21
CA SER A 105 -23.89 -15.39 4.26
C SER A 105 -24.48 -15.73 2.89
N LEU A 106 -24.20 -16.94 2.38
CA LEU A 106 -24.75 -17.41 1.11
C LEU A 106 -26.27 -17.64 1.18
N ALA A 107 -26.76 -18.23 2.27
CA ALA A 107 -28.20 -18.47 2.46
C ALA A 107 -29.00 -17.17 2.63
N ASN A 108 -28.38 -16.10 3.15
CA ASN A 108 -29.01 -14.81 3.43
C ASN A 108 -28.59 -13.70 2.46
N ALA A 109 -28.06 -14.07 1.30
CA ALA A 109 -27.44 -13.17 0.33
C ALA A 109 -28.28 -11.92 0.00
N GLU A 110 -29.58 -12.08 -0.26
CA GLU A 110 -30.48 -10.96 -0.61
C GLU A 110 -30.75 -10.02 0.57
N ASN A 111 -31.00 -10.59 1.75
CA ASN A 111 -31.21 -9.81 2.98
C ASN A 111 -29.96 -9.01 3.34
N ILE A 112 -28.78 -9.63 3.22
CA ILE A 112 -27.49 -8.97 3.44
C ILE A 112 -27.27 -7.82 2.44
N HIS A 113 -27.65 -8.02 1.18
CA HIS A 113 -27.52 -7.01 0.14
C HIS A 113 -28.30 -5.74 0.49
N GLU A 114 -29.59 -5.90 0.78
CA GLU A 114 -30.48 -4.77 1.09
C GLU A 114 -30.05 -4.07 2.39
N LYS A 115 -29.59 -4.82 3.40
CA LYS A 115 -29.04 -4.25 4.64
C LYS A 115 -27.82 -3.37 4.36
N PHE A 116 -26.85 -3.86 3.60
CA PHE A 116 -25.65 -3.07 3.31
C PHE A 116 -25.94 -1.89 2.39
N LYS A 117 -26.75 -2.08 1.35
CA LYS A 117 -27.18 -1.00 0.47
C LYS A 117 -27.86 0.12 1.26
N PHE A 118 -28.85 -0.22 2.08
CA PHE A 118 -29.54 0.74 2.94
C PHE A 118 -28.56 1.46 3.87
N LYS A 119 -27.66 0.72 4.53
CA LYS A 119 -26.66 1.30 5.44
C LYS A 119 -25.71 2.26 4.73
N PHE A 120 -25.16 1.86 3.59
CA PHE A 120 -24.21 2.67 2.83
C PHE A 120 -24.86 3.98 2.34
N VAL A 121 -26.05 3.89 1.75
CA VAL A 121 -26.80 5.05 1.26
C VAL A 121 -27.19 5.97 2.42
N LYS A 122 -27.72 5.42 3.52
CA LYS A 122 -28.16 6.21 4.68
C LYS A 122 -27.01 7.01 5.31
N ARG A 123 -25.81 6.41 5.38
CA ARG A 123 -24.61 7.06 5.93
C ARG A 123 -23.85 7.89 4.89
N ARG A 124 -24.24 7.84 3.61
CA ARG A 124 -23.56 8.51 2.49
C ARG A 124 -22.09 8.10 2.41
N ILE A 125 -21.83 6.80 2.45
CA ILE A 125 -20.47 6.25 2.53
C ILE A 125 -19.58 6.70 1.37
N ALA A 126 -20.15 6.88 0.18
CA ALA A 126 -19.41 7.45 -0.95
C ALA A 126 -18.74 8.80 -0.61
N LEU A 127 -19.42 9.68 0.14
CA LEU A 127 -18.88 10.99 0.54
C LEU A 127 -17.75 10.84 1.57
N GLU A 128 -17.95 10.01 2.59
CA GLU A 128 -16.89 9.70 3.56
C GLU A 128 -15.65 9.12 2.85
N ASN A 129 -15.87 8.21 1.89
CA ASN A 129 -14.80 7.60 1.13
C ASN A 129 -14.04 8.63 0.28
N SER A 130 -14.72 9.58 -0.36
CA SER A 130 -14.07 10.68 -1.07
C SER A 130 -13.15 11.50 -0.16
N THR A 131 -13.60 11.83 1.06
CA THR A 131 -12.76 12.51 2.06
C THR A 131 -11.59 11.63 2.51
N PHE A 132 -11.82 10.33 2.70
CA PHE A 132 -10.79 9.39 3.13
C PHE A 132 -9.65 9.25 2.11
N ILE A 133 -9.96 9.17 0.81
CA ILE A 133 -8.96 9.00 -0.25
C ILE A 133 -8.28 10.31 -0.67
N ALA A 134 -8.86 11.48 -0.39
CA ALA A 134 -8.34 12.76 -0.84
C ALA A 134 -6.86 13.02 -0.45
N PRO A 135 -6.40 12.73 0.79
CA PRO A 135 -4.99 12.85 1.15
C PRO A 135 -4.07 11.97 0.28
N ILE A 136 -4.53 10.77 -0.12
CA ILE A 136 -3.74 9.84 -0.94
C ILE A 136 -3.63 10.35 -2.37
N THR A 137 -4.72 10.87 -2.93
CA THR A 137 -4.72 11.50 -4.25
C THR A 137 -3.76 12.69 -4.30
N GLU A 138 -3.73 13.51 -3.26
CA GLU A 138 -2.79 14.64 -3.18
C GLU A 138 -1.34 14.15 -3.07
N GLN A 139 -1.07 13.10 -2.29
CA GLN A 139 0.27 12.49 -2.21
C GLN A 139 0.73 11.95 -3.58
N ILE A 140 -0.13 11.27 -4.33
CA ILE A 140 0.17 10.81 -5.70
C ILE A 140 0.53 11.99 -6.60
N LYS A 141 -0.23 13.10 -6.52
CA LYS A 141 0.02 14.30 -7.30
C LYS A 141 1.38 14.93 -6.94
N ILE A 142 1.68 15.05 -5.65
CA ILE A 142 2.97 15.57 -5.15
C ILE A 142 4.13 14.71 -5.66
N GLN A 143 4.05 13.38 -5.49
CA GLN A 143 5.12 12.47 -5.91
C GLN A 143 5.33 12.49 -7.44
N LYS A 144 4.25 12.52 -8.23
CA LYS A 144 4.34 12.70 -9.69
C LYS A 144 4.98 14.04 -10.08
N ALA A 145 4.72 15.10 -9.32
CA ALA A 145 5.32 16.41 -9.55
C ALA A 145 6.82 16.41 -9.22
N VAL A 146 7.24 15.75 -8.13
CA VAL A 146 8.65 15.54 -7.79
C VAL A 146 9.37 14.78 -8.91
N PHE A 147 8.85 13.62 -9.32
CA PHE A 147 9.39 12.83 -10.42
C PHE A 147 9.50 13.66 -11.70
N LYS A 148 8.42 14.32 -12.12
CA LYS A 148 8.39 15.16 -13.32
C LYS A 148 9.44 16.27 -13.26
N ARG A 149 9.57 16.96 -12.12
CA ARG A 149 10.58 18.00 -11.91
C ARG A 149 12.00 17.45 -12.09
N CYS A 150 12.31 16.29 -11.51
CA CYS A 150 13.62 15.67 -11.64
C CYS A 150 13.92 15.31 -13.11
N VAL A 151 12.98 14.65 -13.79
CA VAL A 151 13.13 14.23 -15.20
C VAL A 151 13.26 15.43 -16.14
N ASP A 152 12.38 16.43 -16.01
CA ASP A 152 12.35 17.57 -16.93
C ASP A 152 13.61 18.44 -16.78
N LYS A 153 14.13 18.59 -15.55
CA LYS A 153 15.30 19.42 -15.27
C LYS A 153 16.61 18.71 -15.65
N HIS A 154 16.75 17.44 -15.30
CA HIS A 154 18.02 16.72 -15.36
C HIS A 154 18.14 15.73 -16.51
N LYS A 155 17.04 15.45 -17.21
CA LYS A 155 16.94 14.66 -18.44
C LYS A 155 17.24 13.16 -18.30
N GLN A 156 18.07 12.77 -17.33
CA GLN A 156 18.52 11.41 -17.07
C GLN A 156 18.55 11.14 -15.57
N LEU A 157 17.96 10.04 -15.14
CA LEU A 157 17.86 9.67 -13.73
C LEU A 157 17.68 8.17 -13.54
N ASN A 158 18.37 7.64 -12.53
CA ASN A 158 18.14 6.32 -11.99
C ASN A 158 17.04 6.43 -10.93
N CYS A 159 15.92 5.77 -11.18
CA CYS A 159 14.75 5.80 -10.30
C CYS A 159 14.70 4.51 -9.51
N LEU A 160 14.51 4.61 -8.20
CA LEU A 160 14.35 3.47 -7.32
C LEU A 160 13.11 3.65 -6.45
N PHE A 161 12.38 2.55 -6.25
CA PHE A 161 11.41 2.41 -5.17
C PHE A 161 11.82 1.20 -4.31
N LEU A 162 11.92 1.44 -3.00
CA LEU A 162 12.41 0.48 -2.02
C LEU A 162 11.31 0.21 -0.99
N GLU A 163 11.07 -1.07 -0.70
CA GLU A 163 10.38 -1.51 0.52
C GLU A 163 11.39 -2.20 1.43
N LEU A 164 11.68 -1.56 2.56
CA LEU A 164 12.62 -2.04 3.57
C LEU A 164 11.84 -2.52 4.81
N PRO A 165 11.49 -3.81 4.89
CA PRO A 165 10.76 -4.32 6.04
C PRO A 165 11.65 -4.33 7.29
N CYS A 166 11.12 -3.82 8.39
CA CYS A 166 11.78 -3.77 9.70
C CYS A 166 11.54 -5.08 10.46
N ILE A 167 12.00 -6.20 9.89
CA ILE A 167 11.90 -7.54 10.48
C ILE A 167 13.23 -7.85 11.18
N PHE A 168 13.24 -7.61 12.48
CA PHE A 168 14.42 -7.83 13.32
C PHE A 168 14.33 -9.15 14.07
N ILE A 169 15.49 -9.71 14.45
CA ILE A 169 15.57 -10.92 15.28
C ILE A 169 14.81 -10.72 16.59
N ASN A 170 14.97 -9.55 17.19
CA ASN A 170 14.16 -9.08 18.31
C ASN A 170 13.05 -8.17 17.77
N PRO A 171 11.78 -8.62 17.74
CA PRO A 171 10.69 -7.82 17.16
C PRO A 171 10.53 -6.48 17.87
N LEU A 172 10.38 -5.42 17.07
CA LEU A 172 10.03 -4.09 17.60
C LEU A 172 8.70 -4.14 18.33
N GLN A 173 8.70 -3.69 19.58
CA GLN A 173 7.48 -3.50 20.33
C GLN A 173 6.79 -2.18 19.93
N PHE A 174 5.49 -2.06 20.19
CA PHE A 174 4.72 -0.86 19.84
C PHE A 174 5.33 0.44 20.42
N HIS A 175 5.82 0.40 21.66
CA HIS A 175 6.45 1.56 22.30
C HIS A 175 7.81 1.95 21.68
N ASP A 176 8.42 1.06 20.90
CA ASP A 176 9.66 1.32 20.19
C ASP A 176 9.46 1.99 18.83
N GLU A 177 8.21 2.26 18.40
CA GLU A 177 7.90 2.96 17.14
C GLU A 177 8.67 4.28 16.99
N VAL A 178 8.90 4.99 18.10
CA VAL A 178 9.66 6.26 18.13
C VAL A 178 11.09 6.13 17.58
N LYS A 179 11.66 4.92 17.60
CA LYS A 179 13.02 4.65 17.13
C LYS A 179 13.09 4.53 15.60
N LEU A 180 12.00 4.12 14.94
CA LEU A 180 11.98 3.91 13.49
C LEU A 180 12.32 5.17 12.69
N PRO A 181 11.72 6.36 12.95
CA PRO A 181 12.13 7.58 12.27
C PRO A 181 13.59 7.95 12.48
N LYS A 182 14.17 7.63 13.64
CA LYS A 182 15.59 7.89 13.92
C LYS A 182 16.46 7.00 13.03
N ILE A 183 16.23 5.69 13.04
CA ILE A 183 16.97 4.72 12.21
C ILE A 183 16.86 5.09 10.73
N THR A 184 15.66 5.45 10.24
CA THR A 184 15.47 5.87 8.85
C THR A 184 16.27 7.13 8.53
N ARG A 185 16.27 8.14 9.40
CA ARG A 185 17.05 9.37 9.18
C ARG A 185 18.55 9.09 9.20
N ASP A 186 19.02 8.23 10.08
CA ASP A 186 20.44 7.89 10.17
C ASP A 186 20.90 7.09 8.94
N TRP A 187 20.05 6.22 8.39
CA TRP A 187 20.27 5.59 7.09
C TRP A 187 20.36 6.61 5.96
N LEU A 188 19.42 7.56 5.90
CA LEU A 188 19.45 8.62 4.88
C LEU A 188 20.70 9.51 5.00
N LYS A 189 21.18 9.78 6.23
CA LYS A 189 22.45 10.49 6.46
C LYS A 189 23.65 9.68 6.00
N ARG A 190 23.65 8.37 6.21
CA ARG A 190 24.73 7.48 5.75
C ARG A 190 24.77 7.40 4.22
N LEU A 191 23.61 7.21 3.58
CA LEU A 191 23.49 7.31 2.12
C LEU A 191 24.04 8.63 1.59
N HIS A 192 23.72 9.75 2.25
CA HIS A 192 24.20 11.07 1.82
C HIS A 192 25.73 11.23 1.90
N LYS A 193 26.37 10.54 2.84
CA LYS A 193 27.82 10.59 3.05
C LYS A 193 28.57 9.46 2.35
N SER A 194 27.88 8.58 1.62
CA SER A 194 28.51 7.44 0.96
C SER A 194 29.29 7.92 -0.28
N ASP A 195 30.37 7.24 -0.61
CA ASP A 195 31.22 7.63 -1.74
C ASP A 195 30.45 7.58 -3.07
N GLU A 196 29.50 6.65 -3.18
CA GLU A 196 28.63 6.45 -4.35
C GLU A 196 27.68 7.63 -4.62
N LEU A 197 27.25 8.34 -3.58
CA LEU A 197 26.28 9.44 -3.69
C LEU A 197 26.84 10.82 -3.35
N THR A 198 27.97 10.93 -2.66
CA THR A 198 28.52 12.23 -2.19
C THR A 198 28.78 13.21 -3.34
N SER A 199 29.15 12.70 -4.52
CA SER A 199 29.38 13.50 -5.73
C SER A 199 28.15 13.58 -6.67
N LYS A 200 27.01 13.01 -6.26
CA LYS A 200 25.80 12.93 -7.09
C LYS A 200 24.70 13.86 -6.58
N LEU A 201 23.94 14.38 -7.53
CA LEU A 201 22.68 15.04 -7.22
C LEU A 201 21.58 13.98 -7.14
N TYR A 202 20.85 13.94 -6.02
CA TYR A 202 19.74 13.02 -5.85
C TYR A 202 18.64 13.60 -4.97
N ASP A 203 17.42 13.08 -5.11
CA ASP A 203 16.24 13.40 -4.30
C ASP A 203 15.74 12.11 -3.62
N VAL A 204 15.32 12.20 -2.36
CA VAL A 204 14.72 11.07 -1.63
C VAL A 204 13.42 11.50 -1.00
N GLN A 205 12.36 10.79 -1.35
CA GLN A 205 11.07 10.82 -0.69
C GLN A 205 10.93 9.54 0.13
N TRP A 206 10.56 9.62 1.39
CA TRP A 206 10.44 8.45 2.26
C TRP A 206 9.22 8.53 3.16
N ARG A 207 8.79 7.38 3.69
CA ARG A 207 7.74 7.27 4.71
C ARG A 207 7.89 5.95 5.44
N ILE A 208 7.21 5.83 6.58
CA ILE A 208 7.10 4.56 7.30
C ILE A 208 5.64 4.14 7.30
N VAL A 209 5.40 2.89 6.94
CA VAL A 209 4.06 2.32 6.82
C VAL A 209 4.00 1.03 7.65
N LYS A 210 2.82 0.66 8.16
CA LYS A 210 2.59 -0.56 8.95
C LYS A 210 1.56 -1.48 8.31
N SER A 211 1.92 -2.73 8.05
CA SER A 211 1.06 -3.69 7.32
C SER A 211 0.06 -4.32 8.29
N LEU A 212 -0.97 -4.98 7.76
CA LEU A 212 -2.01 -5.60 8.60
C LEU A 212 -1.49 -6.74 9.50
N ASN A 213 -0.33 -7.34 9.20
CA ASN A 213 0.36 -8.27 10.12
C ASN A 213 1.25 -7.56 11.15
N GLY A 214 1.20 -6.23 11.23
CA GLY A 214 1.92 -5.44 12.22
C GLY A 214 3.37 -5.11 11.88
N ILE A 215 3.88 -5.50 10.71
CA ILE A 215 5.25 -5.22 10.28
C ILE A 215 5.37 -3.76 9.82
N TYR A 216 6.42 -3.07 10.28
CA TYR A 216 6.76 -1.75 9.75
C TYR A 216 7.64 -1.89 8.52
N VAL A 217 7.41 -1.04 7.53
CA VAL A 217 8.18 -0.99 6.29
C VAL A 217 8.54 0.46 6.02
N ILE A 218 9.82 0.70 5.73
CA ILE A 218 10.25 2.00 5.20
C ILE A 218 10.08 1.95 3.69
N HIS A 219 9.28 2.86 3.17
CA HIS A 219 9.21 3.12 1.74
C HIS A 219 10.13 4.28 1.40
N ALA A 220 10.93 4.12 0.34
CA ALA A 220 11.73 5.20 -0.21
C ALA A 220 11.61 5.24 -1.74
N MET A 221 11.37 6.43 -2.27
CA MET A 221 11.57 6.75 -3.68
C MET A 221 12.85 7.57 -3.79
N ILE A 222 13.81 7.08 -4.57
CA ILE A 222 15.12 7.70 -4.76
C ILE A 222 15.31 8.02 -6.25
N TYR A 223 15.72 9.25 -6.54
CA TYR A 223 16.03 9.69 -7.89
C TYR A 223 17.48 10.16 -7.93
N VAL A 224 18.38 9.36 -8.52
CA VAL A 224 19.81 9.71 -8.67
C VAL A 224 20.05 10.22 -10.09
N ILE A 225 20.58 11.44 -10.22
CA ILE A 225 20.83 12.08 -11.52
C ILE A 225 22.15 11.57 -12.12
N GLY A 226 22.12 11.27 -13.40
CA GLY A 226 23.29 10.88 -14.18
C GLY A 226 23.00 9.72 -15.12
N ASP A 227 24.08 9.14 -15.63
CA ASP A 227 24.03 7.96 -16.50
C ASP A 227 23.45 6.75 -15.79
N GLU A 228 23.01 5.77 -16.58
CA GLU A 228 22.48 4.50 -16.08
C GLU A 228 23.51 3.80 -15.18
N ALA A 229 23.08 3.51 -13.96
CA ALA A 229 23.87 2.82 -12.96
C ALA A 229 22.93 2.05 -12.02
N GLN A 230 23.46 0.99 -11.41
CA GLN A 230 22.71 0.19 -10.44
C GLN A 230 23.09 0.62 -9.02
N TYR A 231 22.07 0.99 -8.23
CA TYR A 231 22.23 1.53 -6.89
C TYR A 231 21.57 0.66 -5.81
N SER A 232 20.71 -0.29 -6.19
CA SER A 232 19.99 -1.17 -5.24
C SER A 232 20.89 -1.78 -4.18
N ASP A 233 22.01 -2.37 -4.60
CA ASP A 233 22.82 -3.24 -3.74
C ASP A 233 23.52 -2.41 -2.67
N PHE A 234 24.15 -1.30 -3.04
CA PHE A 234 24.81 -0.41 -2.08
C PHE A 234 23.79 0.18 -1.09
N ILE A 235 22.60 0.60 -1.57
CA ILE A 235 21.57 1.19 -0.70
C ILE A 235 21.08 0.19 0.35
N LEU A 236 20.90 -1.07 -0.07
CA LEU A 236 20.51 -2.15 0.83
C LEU A 236 21.62 -2.50 1.83
N GLN A 237 22.90 -2.42 1.44
CA GLN A 237 24.01 -2.58 2.38
C GLN A 237 24.07 -1.45 3.40
N GLU A 238 23.87 -0.20 2.98
CA GLU A 238 23.79 0.93 3.92
C GLU A 238 22.61 0.80 4.89
N TRP A 239 21.46 0.29 4.42
CA TRP A 239 20.33 -0.02 5.30
C TRP A 239 20.70 -1.07 6.36
N LYS A 240 21.30 -2.19 5.95
CA LYS A 240 21.75 -3.24 6.87
C LYS A 240 22.78 -2.71 7.86
N GLY A 241 23.77 -1.96 7.38
CA GLY A 241 24.80 -1.34 8.21
C GLY A 241 24.24 -0.32 9.21
N THR A 242 23.20 0.42 8.83
CA THR A 242 22.50 1.34 9.74
C THR A 242 21.75 0.58 10.83
N CYS A 243 20.98 -0.45 10.46
CA CYS A 243 20.27 -1.27 11.44
C CYS A 243 21.25 -1.84 12.48
N LEU A 244 22.35 -2.44 12.03
CA LEU A 244 23.37 -3.00 12.92
C LEU A 244 24.00 -1.95 13.83
N ALA A 245 24.32 -0.77 13.30
CA ALA A 245 24.90 0.33 14.09
C ALA A 245 23.93 0.85 15.18
N GLU A 246 22.63 0.81 14.92
CA GLU A 246 21.58 1.16 15.88
C GLU A 246 21.18 -0.02 16.80
N GLY A 247 21.91 -1.15 16.76
CA GLY A 247 21.67 -2.31 17.61
C GLY A 247 20.55 -3.25 17.14
N TYR A 248 20.15 -3.14 15.87
CA TYR A 248 19.11 -3.97 15.27
C TYR A 248 19.69 -4.98 14.28
N GLU A 249 19.54 -6.25 14.60
CA GLU A 249 19.88 -7.34 13.69
C GLU A 249 18.66 -7.74 12.87
N LEU A 250 18.77 -7.66 11.55
CA LEU A 250 17.72 -8.04 10.61
C LEU A 250 17.65 -9.57 10.49
N MET A 251 16.44 -10.12 10.43
CA MET A 251 16.25 -11.55 10.25
C MET A 251 16.84 -12.00 8.90
N GLN A 252 17.64 -13.08 8.90
CA GLN A 252 18.18 -13.64 7.67
C GLN A 252 17.07 -14.02 6.68
N GLY A 253 17.29 -13.72 5.41
CA GLY A 253 16.30 -13.99 4.36
C GLY A 253 15.12 -13.01 4.33
N SER A 254 15.12 -11.94 5.14
CA SER A 254 14.09 -10.89 5.04
C SER A 254 14.06 -10.32 3.62
N PRO A 255 12.93 -10.48 2.88
CA PRO A 255 12.86 -10.07 1.49
C PRO A 255 12.73 -8.55 1.42
N TYR A 256 13.82 -7.88 1.08
CA TYR A 256 13.76 -6.51 0.56
C TYR A 256 13.13 -6.52 -0.81
N GLN A 257 12.33 -5.51 -1.11
CA GLN A 257 11.81 -5.33 -2.45
C GLN A 257 12.36 -4.05 -3.05
N VAL A 258 12.92 -4.18 -4.25
CA VAL A 258 13.49 -3.07 -5.00
C VAL A 258 12.91 -3.08 -6.39
N LEU A 259 12.39 -1.93 -6.80
CA LEU A 259 12.13 -1.64 -8.19
C LEU A 259 13.09 -0.55 -8.62
N GLU A 260 14.02 -0.87 -9.51
CA GLU A 260 15.02 0.06 -10.04
C GLU A 260 14.95 0.08 -11.55
N LYS A 261 14.91 1.28 -12.13
CA LYS A 261 14.90 1.48 -13.58
C LYS A 261 15.40 2.87 -13.95
N TYR A 262 16.38 2.91 -14.85
CA TYR A 262 16.86 4.14 -15.46
C TYR A 262 15.79 4.79 -16.34
N CYS A 263 15.65 6.11 -16.26
CA CYS A 263 14.68 6.89 -17.00
C CYS A 263 15.37 8.01 -17.79
N TYR A 264 15.14 8.02 -19.11
CA TYR A 264 15.53 9.11 -20.00
C TYR A 264 14.31 9.97 -20.38
N PHE A 265 14.45 11.29 -20.43
CA PHE A 265 13.31 12.19 -20.61
C PHE A 265 12.59 12.03 -21.95
N ALA A 266 13.30 11.60 -23.00
CA ALA A 266 12.70 11.39 -24.32
C ALA A 266 11.96 10.05 -24.40
N ASP A 267 12.22 9.13 -23.48
CA ASP A 267 11.50 7.85 -23.39
C ASP A 267 10.14 8.08 -22.71
N SER A 268 9.07 8.01 -23.50
CA SER A 268 7.69 8.10 -23.00
C SER A 268 7.27 6.92 -22.16
N ASP A 269 7.78 5.73 -22.47
CA ASP A 269 7.32 4.47 -21.89
C ASP A 269 7.85 4.33 -20.48
N THR A 270 9.14 4.64 -20.27
CA THR A 270 9.73 4.60 -18.93
C THR A 270 9.17 5.71 -18.02
N ARG A 271 8.85 6.89 -18.56
CA ARG A 271 8.15 7.92 -17.77
C ARG A 271 6.74 7.49 -17.40
N SER A 272 6.00 6.88 -18.32
CA SER A 272 4.65 6.39 -18.07
C SER A 272 4.67 5.25 -17.05
N PHE A 273 5.64 4.36 -17.16
CA PHE A 273 5.92 3.30 -16.18
C PHE A 273 6.06 3.89 -14.77
N TRP A 274 6.99 4.83 -14.55
CA TRP A 274 7.20 5.41 -13.22
C TRP A 274 5.99 6.17 -12.68
N ARG A 275 5.25 6.86 -13.55
CA ARG A 275 3.99 7.53 -13.13
C ARG A 275 2.94 6.51 -12.68
N LEU A 276 2.87 5.34 -13.31
CA LEU A 276 2.00 4.24 -12.90
C LEU A 276 2.48 3.62 -11.59
N GLN A 277 3.79 3.40 -11.41
CA GLN A 277 4.33 2.86 -10.15
C GLN A 277 4.03 3.76 -8.95
N ILE A 278 4.09 5.09 -9.13
CA ILE A 278 3.70 6.07 -8.11
C ILE A 278 2.21 5.93 -7.75
N GLU A 279 1.33 5.59 -8.69
CA GLU A 279 -0.08 5.31 -8.36
C GLU A 279 -0.20 3.99 -7.60
N LEU A 280 0.37 2.92 -8.14
CA LEU A 280 0.25 1.56 -7.60
C LEU A 280 0.75 1.46 -6.16
N CYS A 281 1.89 2.08 -5.84
CA CYS A 281 2.42 2.07 -4.48
C CYS A 281 1.60 2.89 -3.48
N ASN A 282 0.60 3.65 -3.95
CA ASN A 282 -0.32 4.41 -3.10
C ASN A 282 -1.73 3.80 -3.03
N GLU A 283 -2.10 2.86 -3.91
CA GLU A 283 -3.42 2.23 -3.93
C GLU A 283 -3.82 1.56 -2.60
N PRO A 284 -2.94 0.81 -1.91
CA PRO A 284 -3.30 0.16 -0.64
C PRO A 284 -3.78 1.16 0.43
N PHE A 285 -3.23 2.38 0.44
CA PHE A 285 -3.59 3.43 1.41
C PHE A 285 -4.99 4.04 1.16
N LYS A 286 -5.63 3.74 0.03
CA LYS A 286 -7.06 4.04 -0.20
C LYS A 286 -7.98 3.04 0.51
N ILE A 287 -7.44 1.95 1.05
CA ILE A 287 -8.20 0.89 1.73
C ILE A 287 -7.95 0.95 3.24
N TYR A 288 -6.70 1.00 3.66
CA TYR A 288 -6.35 1.12 5.08
C TYR A 288 -5.02 1.84 5.22
N ARG A 289 -4.82 2.49 6.36
CA ARG A 289 -3.54 3.14 6.67
C ARG A 289 -3.34 3.27 8.17
N TYR A 290 -2.09 3.26 8.57
CA TYR A 290 -1.69 3.43 9.96
C TYR A 290 -1.07 4.82 10.15
N ALA A 291 -1.43 5.48 11.24
CA ALA A 291 -0.82 6.73 11.66
C ALA A 291 -0.76 6.76 13.20
N SER A 292 0.39 7.14 13.73
CA SER A 292 0.62 7.39 15.15
C SER A 292 1.33 8.74 15.33
N GLU A 293 1.71 9.08 16.55
CA GLU A 293 2.50 10.29 16.81
C GLU A 293 3.84 10.28 16.04
N HIS A 294 4.45 9.11 15.87
CA HIS A 294 5.79 8.97 15.27
C HIS A 294 5.76 8.44 13.83
N ILE A 295 4.70 7.73 13.45
CA ILE A 295 4.59 7.06 12.15
C ILE A 295 3.53 7.73 11.30
N SER A 296 3.91 8.09 10.08
CA SER A 296 3.01 8.66 9.08
C SER A 296 3.20 7.99 7.73
N TYR A 297 2.06 7.60 7.12
CA TYR A 297 1.99 7.06 5.77
C TYR A 297 2.17 8.13 4.67
N LEU A 298 2.25 9.41 5.05
CA LEU A 298 2.48 10.52 4.13
C LEU A 298 3.97 10.60 3.77
N TRP A 299 4.27 10.90 2.52
CA TRP A 299 5.63 11.08 2.07
C TRP A 299 6.28 12.29 2.72
N GLN A 300 7.53 12.11 3.14
CA GLN A 300 8.41 13.12 3.67
C GLN A 300 9.57 13.29 2.70
N THR A 301 9.98 14.54 2.48
CA THR A 301 11.20 14.82 1.73
C THR A 301 12.38 14.75 2.69
N TYR A 302 13.37 13.94 2.36
CA TYR A 302 14.70 14.12 2.90
C TYR A 302 15.43 15.11 2.00
N THR A 303 16.05 16.14 2.59
CA THR A 303 16.85 17.11 1.85
C THR A 303 18.04 16.39 1.22
N GLY A 304 17.86 15.91 -0.02
CA GLY A 304 18.96 15.58 -0.91
C GLY A 304 19.65 16.84 -1.44
N ASN A 305 20.70 16.66 -2.24
CA ASN A 305 21.50 17.78 -2.76
C ASN A 305 20.83 18.56 -3.91
N ILE A 306 19.58 18.26 -4.27
CA ILE A 306 18.84 18.99 -5.30
C ILE A 306 18.12 20.18 -4.64
N PRO A 307 18.49 21.44 -4.97
CA PRO A 307 17.79 22.59 -4.41
C PRO A 307 16.35 22.60 -4.90
N VAL A 308 15.41 22.50 -3.95
CA VAL A 308 14.02 22.94 -4.16
C VAL A 308 14.13 24.45 -4.35
N LYS A 309 13.66 24.98 -5.50
CA LYS A 309 13.72 26.43 -5.77
C LYS A 309 13.26 27.19 -4.51
N GLY A 310 14.09 28.13 -4.07
CA GLY A 310 13.79 29.02 -2.96
C GLY A 310 12.43 29.67 -3.13
N LYS A 311 11.76 29.87 -1.99
CA LYS A 311 10.55 30.70 -1.91
C LYS A 311 10.79 32.08 -2.49
#